data_AF-A0A7Y4KQ92-F1
#
_entry.id   AF-A0A7Y4KQ92-F1
#
_cell.length_a   1.000
_cell.length_b   1.000
_cell.length_c   1.000
_cell.angle_alpha   90.00
_cell.angle_beta   90.00
_cell.angle_gamma   90.00
#
_symmetry.space_group_name_H-M   'P 1'
#
loop_
_entity.id
_entity.type
_entity.pdbx_description
1 polymer ?
#
loop_
_entity_poly.entity_id
_entity_poly.type
_entity_poly.pdbx_seq_one_letter_code
_entity_poly.pdbx_strand_id
1 'polypeptide(L)' 'MQPPRSNVESLDLATLLALAERIAVERAGGHFTLMRFTTGWKCMLGTPDLDGDGRGEVAKLPAFQSAREALTAFIVAR' A
#
# COMPACT_ATOMS: atom_id res chain seq x y z
N MET A 1 -2.52 -17.53 8.62
CA MET A 1 -2.14 -16.79 9.84
C MET A 1 -1.62 -15.43 9.41
N GLN A 2 -2.30 -14.35 9.79
CA GLN A 2 -1.82 -12.98 9.57
C GLN A 2 -0.66 -12.74 10.55
N PRO A 3 0.51 -12.26 10.12
CA PRO A 3 1.62 -12.01 11.04
C PRO A 3 1.21 -10.96 12.08
N PRO A 4 1.68 -11.08 13.34
CA PRO A 4 1.41 -10.07 14.36
C PRO A 4 1.97 -8.71 13.90
N ARG A 5 1.24 -7.61 14.14
CA ARG A 5 1.58 -6.25 13.69
C ARG A 5 3.04 -5.85 13.99
N SER A 6 3.57 -6.30 15.13
CA SER A 6 4.95 -6.08 15.57
C SER A 6 6.01 -6.64 14.63
N ASN A 7 5.69 -7.69 13.85
CA ASN A 7 6.64 -8.33 12.95
C ASN A 7 6.74 -7.64 11.60
N VAL A 8 5.75 -6.84 11.20
CA VAL A 8 5.76 -6.13 9.90
C VAL A 8 6.54 -4.83 10.00
N GLU A 9 6.44 -4.12 11.12
CA GLU A 9 7.12 -2.84 11.33
C GLU A 9 8.67 -2.95 11.31
N SER A 10 9.20 -4.12 11.68
CA SER A 10 10.64 -4.40 11.71
C SER A 10 11.23 -4.86 10.37
N LEU A 11 10.40 -5.20 9.37
CA LEU A 11 10.86 -5.70 8.07
C LEU A 11 11.56 -4.61 7.27
N ASP A 12 12.56 -4.93 6.46
CA ASP A 12 13.11 -3.94 5.53
C ASP A 12 12.10 -3.56 4.41
N LEU A 13 12.42 -2.48 3.68
CA LEU A 13 11.53 -1.98 2.63
C LEU A 13 11.35 -2.98 1.49
N ALA A 14 12.40 -3.74 1.15
CA ALA A 14 12.34 -4.74 0.09
C ALA A 14 11.37 -5.86 0.44
N THR A 15 11.39 -6.32 1.69
CA THR A 15 10.49 -7.33 2.21
C THR A 15 9.05 -6.82 2.25
N LEU A 16 8.83 -5.57 2.65
CA LEU A 16 7.50 -4.95 2.61
C LEU A 16 6.94 -4.88 1.18
N LEU A 17 7.76 -4.51 0.20
CA LEU A 17 7.36 -4.50 -1.21
C LEU A 17 7.01 -5.90 -1.71
N ALA A 18 7.82 -6.92 -1.38
CA ALA A 18 7.55 -8.31 -1.77
C ALA A 18 6.24 -8.84 -1.15
N LEU A 19 5.96 -8.47 0.11
CA LEU A 19 4.68 -8.81 0.75
C LEU A 19 3.50 -8.10 0.08
N ALA A 20 3.64 -6.81 -0.24
CA ALA A 20 2.60 -6.06 -0.94
C ALA A 20 2.32 -6.64 -2.34
N GLU A 21 3.37 -7.02 -3.08
CA GLU A 21 3.26 -7.69 -4.37
C GLU A 21 2.54 -9.03 -4.25
N ARG A 22 2.89 -9.86 -3.26
CA ARG A 22 2.20 -11.13 -3.03
C ARG A 22 0.70 -10.93 -2.78
N ILE A 23 0.33 -9.96 -1.93
CA ILE A 23 -1.07 -9.61 -1.69
C ILE A 23 -1.74 -9.16 -2.99
N ALA A 24 -1.02 -8.40 -3.83
CA ALA A 24 -1.52 -7.94 -5.11
C ALA A 24 -1.74 -9.05 -6.13
N VAL A 25 -0.85 -10.05 -6.19
CA VAL A 25 -1.03 -11.25 -7.02
C VAL A 25 -2.30 -11.98 -6.62
N GLU A 26 -2.55 -12.13 -5.33
CA GLU A 26 -3.72 -12.83 -4.80
C GLU A 26 -5.04 -12.07 -5.00
N ARG A 27 -5.01 -10.72 -5.06
CA ARG A 27 -6.24 -9.89 -4.96
C ARG A 27 -6.48 -8.91 -6.10
N ALA A 28 -5.50 -8.59 -6.94
CA ALA A 28 -5.63 -7.59 -8.01
C ALA A 28 -4.72 -7.86 -9.22
N GLY A 29 -4.54 -9.13 -9.59
CA GLY A 29 -3.81 -9.51 -10.79
C GLY A 29 -2.34 -9.07 -10.78
N GLY A 30 -1.74 -8.94 -9.59
CA GLY A 30 -0.32 -8.60 -9.43
C GLY A 30 -0.04 -7.11 -9.23
N HIS A 31 -1.05 -6.24 -9.21
CA HIS A 31 -0.83 -4.79 -9.13
C HIS A 31 -1.17 -4.19 -7.76
N PHE A 32 -0.23 -3.41 -7.23
CA PHE A 32 -0.50 -2.42 -6.20
C PHE A 32 0.13 -1.10 -6.62
N THR A 33 -0.37 -0.01 -6.09
CA THR A 33 0.11 1.34 -6.40
C THR A 33 0.57 2.02 -5.12
N LEU A 34 1.83 2.43 -5.10
CA LEU A 34 2.44 3.27 -4.07
C LEU A 34 2.72 4.65 -4.68
N MET A 35 2.16 5.70 -4.07
CA MET A 35 2.23 7.07 -4.60
C MET A 35 2.81 8.02 -3.56
N ARG A 36 3.63 8.97 -4.01
CA ARG A 36 4.10 10.11 -3.22
C ARG A 36 3.34 11.38 -3.62
N PHE A 37 2.61 11.95 -2.67
CA PHE A 37 1.96 13.26 -2.75
C PHE A 37 2.70 14.24 -1.86
N THR A 38 2.58 15.56 -2.09
CA THR A 38 3.15 16.58 -1.19
C THR A 38 2.71 16.41 0.27
N THR A 39 1.54 15.81 0.51
CA THR A 39 0.96 15.54 1.83
C THR A 39 1.36 14.19 2.45
N GLY A 40 2.08 13.33 1.73
CA GLY A 40 2.56 12.03 2.25
C GLY A 40 2.53 10.89 1.22
N TRP A 41 2.72 9.67 1.72
CA TRP A 41 2.69 8.43 0.96
C TRP A 41 1.33 7.75 1.08
N LYS A 42 0.82 7.23 -0.04
CA LYS A 42 -0.44 6.48 -0.10
C LYS A 42 -0.19 5.15 -0.81
N CYS A 43 -0.79 4.08 -0.31
CA CYS A 43 -0.69 2.75 -0.89
C CYS A 43 -2.09 2.15 -1.07
N MET A 44 -2.36 1.58 -2.25
CA MET A 44 -3.62 0.91 -2.54
C MET A 44 -3.43 -0.30 -3.44
N LEU A 45 -4.45 -1.15 -3.47
CA LEU A 45 -4.50 -2.31 -4.33
C LEU A 45 -4.93 -1.91 -5.75
N GLY A 46 -4.32 -2.51 -6.77
CA GLY A 46 -4.61 -2.23 -8.17
C GLY A 46 -3.98 -0.92 -8.68
N THR A 47 -4.42 -0.53 -9.88
CA THR A 47 -4.00 0.70 -10.56
C THR A 47 -5.20 1.65 -10.62
N PRO A 48 -5.16 2.80 -9.92
CA PRO A 48 -6.26 3.76 -9.96
C PRO A 48 -6.32 4.49 -11.30
N ASP A 49 -7.54 4.80 -11.77
CA ASP A 49 -7.76 5.75 -12.85
C ASP A 49 -7.64 7.19 -12.31
N LEU A 50 -6.53 7.86 -12.62
CA LEU A 50 -6.24 9.21 -12.12
C LEU A 50 -6.84 10.34 -12.98
N ASP A 51 -7.36 9.98 -14.16
CA ASP A 51 -7.99 10.89 -15.11
C ASP A 51 -9.52 10.89 -14.98
N GLY A 52 -10.09 9.83 -14.38
CA GLY A 52 -11.51 9.72 -14.03
C GLY A 52 -11.80 9.76 -12.53
N ASP A 53 -12.78 8.96 -12.10
CA ASP A 53 -13.30 8.94 -10.71
C ASP A 53 -12.28 8.42 -9.68
N GLY A 54 -11.26 7.68 -10.12
CA GLY A 54 -10.25 7.09 -9.23
C GLY A 54 -9.42 8.14 -8.49
N ARG A 55 -9.35 9.38 -8.96
CA ARG A 55 -8.76 10.50 -8.21
C ARG A 55 -9.46 10.74 -6.88
N GLY A 56 -10.79 10.63 -6.85
CA GLY A 56 -11.59 10.78 -5.63
C GLY A 56 -11.30 9.67 -4.61
N GLU A 57 -11.13 8.45 -5.08
CA GLU A 57 -10.76 7.30 -4.23
C GLU A 57 -9.34 7.47 -3.67
N VAL A 58 -8.38 7.88 -4.50
CA VAL A 58 -7.01 8.19 -4.04
C VAL A 58 -6.98 9.31 -3.02
N ALA A 59 -7.83 10.34 -3.17
CA ALA A 59 -7.92 11.44 -2.21
C ALA A 59 -8.35 10.96 -0.81
N LYS A 60 -9.25 9.97 -0.72
CA LYS A 60 -9.78 9.40 0.54
C LYS A 60 -8.79 8.48 1.26
N LEU A 61 -7.76 7.96 0.57
CA LEU A 61 -6.79 7.07 1.18
C LEU A 61 -6.01 7.75 2.32
N PRO A 62 -5.66 7.02 3.39
CA PRO A 62 -4.77 7.54 4.42
C PRO A 62 -3.40 7.92 3.82
N ALA A 63 -2.84 9.02 4.32
CA ALA A 63 -1.50 9.49 3.96
C ALA A 63 -0.54 9.26 5.13
N PHE A 64 0.66 8.77 4.81
CA PHE A 64 1.69 8.42 5.79
C PHE A 64 2.98 9.20 5.55
N GLN A 65 3.83 9.31 6.57
CA GLN A 65 5.05 10.10 6.46
C GLN A 65 6.11 9.42 5.59
N SER A 66 6.06 8.08 5.51
CA SER A 66 7.03 7.27 4.77
C SER A 66 6.37 6.19 3.91
N ALA A 67 7.08 5.76 2.86
CA ALA A 67 6.69 4.61 2.05
C ALA A 67 6.53 3.35 2.90
N ARG A 68 7.40 3.18 3.89
CA ARG A 68 7.35 2.09 4.88
C ARG A 68 6.03 2.08 5.65
N GLU A 69 5.64 3.20 6.26
CA GLU A 69 4.38 3.30 6.98
C GLU A 69 3.17 3.00 6.07
N ALA A 70 3.18 3.53 4.84
CA ALA A 70 2.11 3.26 3.88
C ALA A 70 2.01 1.78 3.51
N LEU A 71 3.14 1.11 3.27
CA LEU A 71 3.19 -0.33 2.99
C LEU A 71 2.78 -1.17 4.20
N THR A 72 3.28 -0.84 5.39
CA THR A 72 2.89 -1.53 6.64
C THR A 72 1.38 -1.43 6.87
N ALA A 73 0.81 -0.23 6.75
CA ALA A 73 -0.63 -0.03 6.91
C ALA A 73 -1.43 -0.81 5.84
N PHE A 74 -0.96 -0.80 4.58
CA PHE A 74 -1.55 -1.58 3.49
C PHE A 74 -1.55 -3.09 3.79
N ILE A 75 -0.43 -3.65 4.26
CA ILE A 75 -0.27 -5.07 4.57
C ILE A 75 -1.14 -5.47 5.77
N VAL A 76 -1.12 -4.67 6.84
CA VAL A 76 -1.86 -4.96 8.09
C VAL A 76 -3.37 -4.89 7.90
N ALA A 77 -3.87 -4.08 6.96
CA ALA A 77 -5.29 -3.95 6.68
C ALA A 77 -5.90 -5.12 5.88
N ARG A 78 -5.13 -6.17 5.53
CA ARG A 78 -5.53 -7.17 4.51
C ARG A 78 -5.46 -8.62 4.92
#